data_AF-A0A5C5VWJ7-F1
#
_entry.id   AF-A0A5C5VWJ7-F1
#
_cell.length_a   1.000
_cell.length_b   1.000
_cell.length_c   1.000
_cell.angle_alpha   90.00
_cell.angle_beta   90.00
_cell.angle_gamma   90.00
#
_symmetry.space_group_name_H-M   'P 1'
#
loop_
_entity.id
_entity.type
_entity.pdbx_description
1 polymer ?
#
loop_
_entity_poly.entity_id
_entity_poly.type
_entity_poly.pdbx_seq_one_letter_code
_entity_poly.pdbx_strand_id
1 'polypeptide(L)'
;MAEDRRLCPNDGCDHVNPAAARFCARCGRPLPAAGAAVPAPDWPPHTPEGDEIAEFAWRLGGFVVVMAALMIGSVVLFRLQGLTNGIWLVLPLIAFGAWLNPWRRRT
;
A
#
# COMPACT_ATOMS: atom_id res chain seq x y z
N MET A 1 -45.22 28.52 21.28
CA MET A 1 -43.98 28.89 20.58
C MET A 1 -43.35 27.59 20.12
N ALA A 2 -43.35 27.29 18.82
CA ALA A 2 -42.69 26.07 18.34
C ALA A 2 -41.19 26.26 18.52
N GLU A 3 -40.59 25.46 19.39
CA GLU A 3 -39.17 25.54 19.66
C GLU A 3 -38.42 25.06 18.42
N ASP A 4 -37.79 26.00 17.72
CA ASP A 4 -37.03 25.72 16.52
C ASP A 4 -35.82 24.82 16.90
N ARG A 5 -35.84 23.59 16.40
CA ARG A 5 -34.91 22.51 16.73
C ARG A 5 -34.35 21.92 15.45
N ARG A 6 -33.09 21.51 15.48
CA ARG A 6 -32.36 20.96 14.32
C ARG A 6 -31.52 19.75 14.69
N LEU A 7 -31.39 18.82 13.75
CA LEU A 7 -30.52 17.67 13.91
C LEU A 7 -29.05 18.05 13.67
N CYS A 8 -28.16 17.37 14.36
CA CYS A 8 -26.73 17.43 14.08
C CYS A 8 -26.46 16.78 12.71
N PRO A 9 -25.80 17.47 11.74
CA PRO A 9 -25.52 16.93 10.41
C PRO A 9 -24.36 15.92 10.40
N ASN A 10 -23.80 15.58 11.56
CA ASN A 10 -22.74 14.59 11.64
C ASN A 10 -23.33 13.18 11.63
N ASP A 11 -22.92 12.39 10.66
CA ASP A 11 -23.30 10.98 10.57
C ASP A 11 -23.01 10.24 11.88
N GLY A 12 -24.03 9.56 12.40
CA GLY A 12 -23.97 8.78 13.63
C GLY A 12 -24.12 9.56 14.95
N CYS A 13 -24.35 10.88 14.94
CA CYS A 13 -24.63 11.63 16.17
C CYS A 13 -26.13 11.78 16.46
N ASP A 14 -26.90 12.14 15.43
CA ASP A 14 -28.37 12.31 15.40
C ASP A 14 -28.99 13.13 16.55
N HIS A 15 -28.16 13.93 17.25
CA HIS A 15 -28.61 14.70 18.39
C HIS A 15 -29.40 15.94 17.94
N VAL A 16 -30.56 16.14 18.57
CA VAL A 16 -31.40 17.31 18.34
C VAL A 16 -30.90 18.47 19.20
N ASN A 17 -30.49 19.56 18.55
CA ASN A 17 -29.99 20.77 19.17
C ASN A 17 -30.98 21.93 18.97
N PRO A 18 -30.98 22.94 19.85
CA PRO A 18 -31.72 24.17 19.60
C PRO A 18 -31.20 24.86 18.33
N ALA A 19 -32.09 25.51 17.57
CA ALA A 19 -31.73 26.18 16.31
C ALA A 19 -30.65 27.25 16.49
N ALA A 20 -30.66 27.93 17.64
CA ALA A 20 -29.67 28.96 17.99
C ALA A 20 -28.32 28.41 18.49
N ALA A 21 -28.16 27.10 18.64
CA ALA A 21 -26.87 26.52 19.05
C ALA A 21 -25.75 26.92 18.07
N ARG A 22 -24.49 26.89 18.48
CA ARG A 22 -23.36 27.02 17.53
C ARG A 22 -22.56 25.73 17.41
N PHE A 23 -22.69 24.85 18.41
CA PHE A 23 -22.04 23.57 18.50
C PHE A 23 -23.04 22.51 18.96
N CYS A 24 -22.82 21.26 18.57
CA CYS A 24 -23.62 20.13 19.00
C CYS A 24 -23.34 19.80 20.48
N ALA A 25 -24.38 19.75 21.31
CA ALA A 25 -24.26 19.44 22.74
C ALA A 25 -23.77 18.01 23.04
N ARG A 26 -23.84 17.11 22.05
CA ARG A 26 -23.37 15.71 22.18
C ARG A 26 -21.95 15.52 21.64
N CYS A 27 -21.68 15.92 20.39
CA CYS A 27 -20.40 15.61 19.74
C CYS A 27 -19.43 16.81 19.63
N GLY A 28 -19.84 18.01 20.07
CA GLY A 28 -19.00 19.21 20.05
C GLY A 28 -18.76 19.84 18.67
N ARG A 29 -19.19 19.21 17.57
CA ARG A 29 -19.00 19.74 16.21
C ARG A 29 -19.76 21.05 16.00
N PRO A 30 -19.21 21.99 15.21
CA PRO A 30 -19.92 23.21 14.84
C PRO A 30 -21.19 22.86 14.03
N LEU A 31 -22.28 23.54 14.35
CA LEU A 31 -23.52 23.45 13.60
C LEU A 31 -23.58 24.64 12.63
N PRO A 32 -23.95 24.43 11.35
CA PRO A 32 -24.04 25.51 10.37
C PRO A 32 -25.01 26.59 10.87
N ALA A 33 -24.78 27.87 10.59
CA ALA A 33 -25.77 28.90 10.93
C ALA A 33 -27.10 28.56 10.22
N ALA A 34 -28.24 28.81 10.87
CA ALA A 34 -29.54 28.57 10.26
C ALA A 34 -29.63 29.35 8.93
N GLY A 35 -29.73 28.63 7.81
CA GLY A 35 -29.76 29.21 6.45
C GLY A 35 -28.39 29.32 5.74
N ALA A 36 -27.28 28.91 6.35
CA ALA A 36 -26.01 28.81 5.64
C ALA A 36 -26.00 27.56 4.76
N ALA A 37 -25.99 27.74 3.44
CA ALA A 37 -25.67 26.66 2.52
C ALA A 37 -24.27 26.13 2.87
N VAL A 38 -24.11 24.80 2.94
CA VAL A 38 -22.79 24.19 2.98
C VAL A 38 -22.09 24.63 1.70
N PRO A 39 -20.93 25.32 1.76
CA PRO A 39 -20.22 25.69 0.56
C PRO A 39 -19.90 24.40 -0.21
N ALA A 40 -20.11 24.42 -1.52
CA ALA A 40 -19.72 23.30 -2.37
C ALA A 40 -18.24 22.97 -2.08
N PRO A 41 -17.87 21.68 -2.04
CA PRO A 41 -16.46 21.31 -1.93
C PRO A 41 -15.68 22.05 -3.03
N ASP A 42 -14.59 22.70 -2.64
CA ASP A 42 -13.71 23.48 -3.52
C ASP A 42 -12.83 22.59 -4.40
N TRP A 43 -12.84 21.28 -4.15
CA TRP A 43 -12.15 20.30 -5.00
C TRP A 43 -13.03 19.91 -6.21
N PRO A 44 -12.50 20.00 -7.44
CA PRO A 44 -13.20 19.47 -8.61
C PRO A 44 -13.24 17.93 -8.53
N PRO A 45 -14.30 17.26 -9.02
CA PRO A 45 -14.30 15.81 -9.13
C PRO A 45 -13.07 15.37 -9.94
N HIS A 46 -12.12 14.69 -9.30
CA HIS A 46 -10.96 14.13 -9.97
C HIS A 46 -11.42 12.93 -10.80
N THR A 47 -11.67 13.15 -12.08
CA THR A 47 -11.71 12.06 -13.06
C THR A 47 -10.28 11.84 -13.52
N PRO A 48 -9.65 10.69 -13.24
CA PRO A 48 -8.30 10.43 -13.73
C PRO A 48 -8.31 10.52 -15.25
N GLU A 49 -7.42 11.34 -15.78
CA GLU A 49 -7.24 11.47 -17.22
C GLU A 49 -6.57 10.20 -17.76
N GLY A 50 -6.79 9.85 -19.03
CA GLY A 50 -6.42 8.53 -19.57
C GLY A 50 -4.92 8.23 -19.55
N ASP A 51 -4.09 9.26 -19.49
CA ASP A 51 -2.64 9.20 -19.34
C ASP A 51 -2.20 8.75 -17.93
N GLU A 52 -2.86 9.23 -16.87
CA GLU A 52 -2.61 8.81 -15.49
C GLU A 52 -2.94 7.31 -15.29
N ILE A 53 -4.00 6.84 -15.95
CA ILE A 53 -4.40 5.42 -15.93
C ILE A 53 -3.35 4.56 -16.64
N ALA A 54 -2.81 5.02 -17.76
CA ALA A 54 -1.78 4.31 -18.52
C ALA A 54 -0.46 4.22 -17.73
N GLU A 55 -0.04 5.31 -17.08
CA GLU A 55 1.17 5.30 -16.23
C GLU A 55 1.01 4.32 -15.06
N PHE A 56 -0.15 4.36 -14.38
CA PHE A 56 -0.43 3.43 -13.29
C PHE A 56 -0.42 1.97 -13.75
N ALA A 57 -0.99 1.67 -14.92
CA ALA A 57 -1.00 0.33 -15.50
C ALA A 57 0.41 -0.16 -15.85
N TRP A 58 1.27 0.69 -16.43
CA TRP A 58 2.66 0.32 -16.71
C TRP A 58 3.48 0.10 -15.45
N ARG A 59 3.26 0.89 -14.39
CA ARG A 59 3.97 0.73 -13.10
C ARG A 59 3.58 -0.57 -12.41
N LEU A 60 2.30 -0.89 -12.34
CA LEU A 60 1.83 -2.16 -11.78
C LEU A 60 2.24 -3.36 -12.64
N GLY A 61 2.06 -3.26 -13.96
CA GLY A 61 2.43 -4.32 -14.90
C GLY A 61 3.92 -4.63 -14.85
N GLY A 62 4.78 -3.61 -14.84
CA GLY A 62 6.22 -3.76 -14.72
C GLY A 62 6.64 -4.48 -13.43
N PHE A 63 6.05 -4.10 -12.28
CA PHE A 63 6.31 -4.77 -11.01
C PHE A 63 5.92 -6.25 -11.04
N VAL A 64 4.75 -6.58 -11.60
CA VAL A 64 4.28 -7.96 -11.73
C VAL A 64 5.22 -8.80 -12.59
N VAL A 65 5.71 -8.26 -13.71
CA VAL A 65 6.67 -8.95 -14.59
C VAL A 65 7.98 -9.24 -13.87
N VAL A 66 8.52 -8.27 -13.13
CA VAL A 66 9.76 -8.46 -12.35
C VAL A 66 9.58 -9.53 -11.28
N MET A 67 8.48 -9.48 -10.51
CA MET A 67 8.20 -10.48 -9.48
C MET A 67 8.00 -11.87 -10.07
N ALA A 68 7.29 -11.98 -11.19
CA ALA A 68 7.13 -13.25 -11.91
C ALA A 68 8.49 -13.82 -12.36
N ALA A 69 9.36 -12.99 -12.93
CA ALA A 69 10.70 -13.40 -13.35
C ALA A 69 11.56 -13.88 -12.17
N LEU A 70 11.53 -13.17 -11.04
CA LEU A 70 12.24 -13.58 -9.82
C LEU A 70 11.70 -14.90 -9.26
N MET A 71 10.39 -15.08 -9.22
CA MET A 71 9.77 -16.33 -8.75
C MET A 71 10.12 -17.50 -9.67
N ILE A 72 10.00 -17.34 -10.98
CA ILE A 72 10.38 -18.37 -11.96
C ILE A 72 11.87 -18.70 -11.84
N GLY A 73 12.74 -17.69 -11.79
CA GLY A 73 14.17 -17.86 -11.62
C GLY A 73 14.51 -18.62 -10.34
N SER A 74 13.85 -18.29 -9.23
CA SER A 74 14.04 -18.98 -7.95
C SER A 74 13.63 -20.45 -8.00
N VAL A 75 12.51 -20.78 -8.66
CA VAL A 75 12.04 -22.16 -8.82
C VAL A 75 13.00 -22.96 -9.69
N VAL A 76 13.47 -22.38 -10.80
CA VAL A 76 14.46 -23.03 -11.67
C VAL A 76 15.76 -23.28 -10.90
N LEU A 77 16.26 -22.30 -10.15
CA LEU A 77 17.46 -22.44 -9.35
C LEU A 77 17.29 -23.54 -8.28
N PHE A 78 16.16 -23.56 -7.57
CA PHE A 78 15.87 -24.56 -6.55
C PHE A 78 15.84 -25.98 -7.13
N ARG A 79 15.24 -26.16 -8.31
CA ARG A 79 15.23 -27.46 -9.02
C ARG A 79 16.64 -27.88 -9.45
N LEU A 80 17.44 -26.95 -9.96
CA LEU A 80 18.84 -27.22 -10.33
C LEU A 80 19.71 -27.57 -9.11
N GLN A 81 19.50 -26.88 -7.98
CA GLN A 81 20.15 -27.21 -6.71
C GLN A 81 19.77 -28.61 -6.22
N GLY A 82 18.50 -28.99 -6.30
CA GLY A 82 18.03 -30.32 -5.94
C GLY A 82 18.60 -31.43 -6.84
N LEU A 83 18.66 -31.20 -8.16
CA LEU A 83 19.22 -32.17 -9.12
C LEU A 83 20.73 -32.38 -8.92
N THR A 84 21.44 -31.34 -8.52
CA THR A 84 22.90 -31.38 -8.37
C THR A 84 23.34 -31.54 -6.91
N ASN A 85 22.40 -31.69 -5.96
CA ASN A 85 22.66 -31.65 -4.52
C ASN A 85 23.55 -30.46 -4.08
N GLY A 86 23.48 -29.33 -4.80
CA GLY A 86 24.34 -28.18 -4.55
C GLY A 86 25.83 -28.41 -4.81
N ILE A 87 26.24 -29.46 -5.55
CA ILE A 87 27.64 -29.75 -5.89
C ILE A 87 28.36 -28.55 -6.50
N TRP A 88 27.67 -27.73 -7.28
CA TRP A 88 28.22 -26.51 -7.88
C TRP A 88 28.55 -25.40 -6.87
N LEU A 89 27.98 -25.43 -5.65
CA LEU A 89 28.36 -24.54 -4.54
C LEU A 89 29.56 -25.09 -3.75
N VAL A 90 29.68 -26.41 -3.68
CA VAL A 90 30.73 -27.09 -2.90
C VAL A 90 32.04 -27.21 -3.68
N LEU A 91 31.98 -27.47 -4.99
CA LEU A 91 33.16 -27.61 -5.87
C LEU A 91 34.10 -26.38 -5.84
N PRO A 92 33.61 -25.13 -5.92
CA PRO A 92 34.46 -23.95 -5.82
C PRO A 92 35.16 -23.82 -4.46
N LEU A 93 34.46 -24.17 -3.37
CA LEU A 93 35.02 -24.13 -2.01
C LEU A 93 36.09 -25.20 -1.81
N ILE A 94 35.89 -26.41 -2.35
CA ILE A 94 36.90 -27.47 -2.35
C ILE A 94 38.12 -27.06 -3.18
N ALA A 95 37.91 -26.51 -4.38
CA ALA A 95 38.99 -26.06 -5.26
C ALA A 95 39.80 -24.91 -4.62
N PHE A 96 39.11 -23.95 -4.00
CA PHE A 96 39.74 -22.85 -3.28
C PHE A 96 40.51 -23.32 -2.03
N GLY A 97 39.94 -24.24 -1.25
CA GLY A 97 40.62 -24.88 -0.12
C GLY A 97 41.87 -25.69 -0.54
N ALA A 98 41.81 -26.38 -1.69
CA ALA A 98 42.94 -27.11 -2.26
C ALA A 98 44.02 -26.20 -2.88
N TRP A 99 43.69 -24.95 -3.19
CA TRP A 99 44.65 -23.93 -3.58
C TRP A 99 45.35 -23.32 -2.36
N LEU A 100 44.60 -23.06 -1.28
CA LEU A 100 45.12 -22.50 -0.04
C LEU A 100 45.99 -23.45 0.79
N ASN A 101 45.91 -24.77 0.57
CA ASN A 101 46.74 -25.75 1.25
C ASN A 101 47.81 -26.37 0.33
N PRO A 102 48.93 -25.66 0.06
CA PRO A 102 49.99 -26.11 -0.86
C PRO A 102 50.77 -27.33 -0.35
N TRP A 103 50.64 -27.68 0.93
CA TRP A 103 51.36 -28.81 1.54
C TRP A 103 50.81 -30.17 1.13
N ARG A 104 49.56 -30.24 0.64
CA ARG A 104 48.91 -31.49 0.20
C ARG A 104 49.38 -31.98 -1.18
N ARG A 105 50.22 -31.20 -1.89
CA ARG A 105 50.73 -31.52 -3.24
C ARG A 105 52.17 -32.07 -3.26
N ARG A 106 52.81 -32.27 -2.11
CA ARG A 106 54.23 -32.66 -2.01
C ARG A 106 54.49 -34.08 -1.47
N THR A 107 53.46 -34.90 -1.29
CA THR A 107 53.54 -36.33 -0.94
C THR A 107 53.07 -37.17 -2.10
#